data_AF-A0A9D1AF51-F1
#
_entry.id   AF-A0A9D1AF51-F1
#
_cell.length_a   1.000
_cell.length_b   1.000
_cell.length_c   1.000
_cell.angle_alpha   90.00
_cell.angle_beta   90.00
_cell.angle_gamma   90.00
#
_symmetry.space_group_name_H-M   'P 1'
#
loop_
_entity.id
_entity.type
_entity.pdbx_description
1 polymer ?
#
loop_
_entity_poly.entity_id
_entity_poly.type
_entity_poly.pdbx_seq_one_letter_code
_entity_poly.pdbx_strand_id
1 'polypeptide(L)' 'MDFSGLIGTIEYEGDLTPFAPWLNAAQKLHIGRNTTFGLGEIQVYFV' A
#
# COMPACT_ATOMS: atom_id res chain seq x y z
N MET A 1 3.43 20.11 -11.58
CA MET A 1 3.56 18.92 -10.72
C MET A 1 2.37 18.03 -11.00
N ASP A 2 2.59 16.73 -11.13
CA ASP A 2 1.54 15.74 -11.40
C ASP A 2 1.29 14.92 -10.12
N PHE A 3 0.03 14.94 -9.66
CA PHE A 3 -0.45 14.21 -8.48
C PHE A 3 -1.51 13.17 -8.85
N SER A 4 -1.60 12.78 -10.13
CA SER A 4 -2.43 11.67 -10.57
C SER A 4 -1.98 10.35 -9.92
N GLY A 5 -2.94 9.45 -9.71
CA GLY A 5 -2.72 8.18 -9.05
C GLY A 5 -3.91 7.24 -9.22
N LEU A 6 -3.87 6.10 -8.53
CA LEU A 6 -4.93 5.10 -8.52
C LEU A 6 -5.59 5.09 -7.14
N ILE A 7 -6.92 4.95 -7.11
CA ILE A 7 -7.70 4.70 -5.89
C ILE A 7 -8.57 3.47 -6.15
N GLY A 8 -8.61 2.56 -5.19
CA GLY A 8 -9.44 1.37 -5.26
C GLY A 8 -9.02 0.32 -4.25
N THR A 9 -9.61 -0.86 -4.38
CA THR A 9 -9.34 -2.02 -3.52
C THR A 9 -8.97 -3.21 -4.40
N ILE A 10 -8.09 -4.06 -3.90
CA ILE A 10 -7.69 -5.32 -4.55
C ILE A 10 -7.56 -6.41 -3.49
N GLU A 11 -7.94 -7.63 -3.87
CA GLU A 11 -7.85 -8.83 -3.03
C GLU A 11 -6.90 -9.83 -3.69
N TYR A 12 -6.08 -10.49 -2.87
CA TYR A 12 -5.11 -11.50 -3.30
C TYR A 12 -5.25 -12.75 -2.44
N GLU A 13 -5.05 -13.91 -3.05
CA GLU A 13 -5.11 -15.22 -2.38
C GLU A 13 -3.83 -16.02 -2.64
N GLY A 14 -3.35 -16.77 -1.63
CA GLY A 14 -2.16 -17.62 -1.70
C GLY A 14 -1.27 -17.50 -0.46
N ASP A 15 -0.02 -17.99 -0.54
CA ASP A 15 0.96 -17.77 0.53
C ASP A 15 1.52 -16.35 0.47
N LEU A 16 0.87 -15.46 1.21
CA LEU A 16 1.26 -14.06 1.32
C LEU A 16 2.08 -13.76 2.59
N THR A 17 2.38 -14.77 3.40
CA THR A 17 3.15 -14.65 4.64
C THR A 17 4.45 -13.87 4.46
N PRO A 18 5.24 -14.08 3.38
CA PRO A 18 6.49 -13.33 3.18
C PRO A 18 6.28 -11.82 3.00
N PHE A 19 5.09 -11.37 2.61
CA PHE A 19 4.77 -9.96 2.36
C PHE A 19 4.21 -9.23 3.57
N ALA A 20 3.74 -9.95 4.59
CA ALA A 20 3.15 -9.37 5.81
C ALA A 20 4.01 -8.24 6.45
N PRO A 21 5.34 -8.38 6.65
CA PRO A 21 6.13 -7.28 7.22
C PRO A 21 6.16 -6.03 6.33
N TRP A 22 6.20 -6.23 5.00
CA TRP A 22 6.24 -5.13 4.03
C TRP A 22 4.89 -4.42 3.91
N LEU A 23 3.80 -5.19 3.89
CA LEU A 23 2.44 -4.67 3.89
C LEU A 23 2.16 -3.85 5.16
N ASN A 24 2.62 -4.31 6.32
CA ASN A 24 2.52 -3.55 7.56
C ASN A 24 3.35 -2.25 7.53
N ALA A 25 4.55 -2.28 6.95
CA ALA A 25 5.37 -1.08 6.78
C ALA A 25 4.72 -0.07 5.82
N ALA A 26 4.13 -0.56 4.71
CA ALA A 26 3.47 0.24 3.69
C ALA A 26 2.29 1.06 4.24
N GLN A 27 1.56 0.56 5.25
CA GLN A 27 0.51 1.34 5.91
C GLN A 27 1.04 2.59 6.65
N LYS A 28 2.32 2.60 7.04
CA LYS A 28 2.95 3.73 7.73
C LYS A 28 3.77 4.62 6.81
N LEU A 29 4.45 4.01 5.83
CA LEU A 29 5.40 4.68 4.96
C LEU A 29 4.79 5.10 3.62
N HIS A 30 3.60 4.58 3.31
CA HIS A 30 2.94 4.67 2.02
C HIS A 30 3.78 3.99 0.92
N ILE A 31 3.25 3.89 -0.31
CA ILE A 31 3.93 3.25 -1.43
C ILE A 31 3.90 4.11 -2.70
N GLY A 32 4.93 3.97 -3.54
CA GLY A 32 5.02 4.68 -4.81
C GLY A 32 5.72 6.05 -4.69
N ARG A 33 5.25 7.02 -5.47
CA ARG A 33 5.87 8.35 -5.60
C ARG A 33 5.19 9.36 -4.67
N ASN A 34 5.96 10.36 -4.20
CA ASN A 34 5.47 11.49 -3.40
C ASN A 34 4.84 11.08 -2.04
N THR A 35 5.34 10.01 -1.42
CA THR A 35 4.86 9.51 -0.11
C THR A 35 5.01 10.54 1.01
N THR A 36 6.07 11.36 0.97
CA THR A 36 6.27 12.48 1.92
C THR A 36 5.23 13.60 1.79
N PHE A 37 4.47 13.64 0.69
CA PHE A 37 3.32 14.53 0.49
C PHE A 37 1.99 13.87 0.84
N GLY A 38 2.00 12.67 1.42
CA GLY A 38 0.80 11.93 1.82
C GLY A 38 0.17 11.06 0.74
N LEU A 39 0.80 10.92 -0.44
CA LEU A 39 0.28 10.04 -1.50
C LEU A 39 0.67 8.58 -1.28
N GLY A 40 -0.09 7.67 -1.88
CA GLY A 40 0.21 6.24 -1.86
C GLY A 40 -0.16 5.53 -0.56
N GLU A 41 -1.03 6.13 0.25
CA GLU A 41 -1.58 5.50 1.45
C GLU A 41 -2.34 4.23 1.07
N ILE A 42 -2.11 3.17 1.83
CA ILE A 42 -2.86 1.92 1.72
C ILE A 42 -3.26 1.41 3.09
N GLN A 43 -4.31 0.60 3.13
CA GLN A 43 -4.71 -0.18 4.29
C GLN A 43 -4.73 -1.66 3.92
N VAL A 44 -4.31 -2.51 4.83
CA VAL A 44 -4.16 -3.95 4.61
C VAL A 44 -4.98 -4.70 5.64
N TYR A 45 -5.82 -5.62 5.16
CA TYR A 45 -6.65 -6.49 5.97
C TYR A 45 -6.19 -7.93 5.73
N PHE A 46 -5.82 -8.63 6.81
CA PHE A 46 -5.52 -10.05 6.77
C PHE A 46 -6.79 -10.81 7.16
N VAL A 47 -7.25 -11.67 6.26
CA VAL A 47 -8.47 -12.49 6.42
C VAL A 47 -8.07 -13.94 6.67
#